data_AF-B7N344-F1
#
_entry.id   AF-B7N344-F1
#
_cell.length_a   1.000
_cell.length_b   1.000
_cell.length_c   1.000
_cell.angle_alpha   90.00
_cell.angle_beta   90.00
_cell.angle_gamma   90.00
#
_symmetry.space_group_name_H-M   'P 1'
#
loop_
_entity.id
_entity.type
_entity.pdbx_description
1 polymer ?
#
loop_
_entity_poly.entity_id
_entity_poly.type
_entity_poly.pdbx_seq_one_letter_code
_entity_poly.pdbx_strand_id
1 'polypeptide(L)'
;MNNEQMLIKCKDPRKCRFYAEYLNHKYPNEFPQFAPDNPQNCIRNVNSFLKEKYYKASNNSFGVFGSTAEEALSKEINELEIIAGQAILPEESFLWLKTDELATFFTWTTIYLSKEDHTKFPKINHNSSGIKNGIEVRKIRTVTDETLNTYKKSNLPDNPSSHNERIKVIISYFDSCHSLINKNAKSIYLEELRQAWLKKKSACQKFKWLLPDDDEMCQWFWTRLKQKQDEKHPVHNPVTRWFIPSSTKEYYLASLVAFALWKEAPDTIELFRTRINHAWHQKKQKDKYRSDGKKAINIHIRSNVKEMLDELRTVYGLRTGEFFEMLITEKYLEHKRRK
;
A
#
# COMPACT_ATOMS: atom_id res chain seq x y z
N MET A 1 -29.07 -44.15 1.57
CA MET A 1 -28.03 -43.54 0.71
C MET A 1 -27.30 -42.48 1.54
N ASN A 2 -25.97 -42.39 1.42
CA ASN A 2 -25.08 -41.73 2.39
C ASN A 2 -25.30 -40.21 2.50
N ASN A 3 -25.68 -39.75 3.69
CA ASN A 3 -25.77 -38.34 4.11
C ASN A 3 -24.43 -37.55 4.08
N GLU A 4 -23.33 -38.16 3.62
CA GLU A 4 -21.98 -37.58 3.57
C GLU A 4 -21.66 -36.83 2.27
N GLN A 5 -22.52 -36.92 1.24
CA GLN A 5 -22.28 -36.24 -0.04
C GLN A 5 -22.72 -34.77 -0.07
N MET A 6 -23.67 -34.34 0.78
CA MET A 6 -24.25 -32.98 0.72
C MET A 6 -23.70 -32.04 1.80
N LEU A 7 -22.38 -31.96 1.89
CA LEU A 7 -21.66 -31.12 2.84
C LEU A 7 -20.59 -30.34 2.12
N ILE A 8 -20.44 -29.06 2.45
CA ILE A 8 -19.30 -28.27 1.98
C ILE A 8 -18.04 -28.83 2.66
N LYS A 9 -17.09 -29.32 1.86
CA LYS A 9 -15.80 -29.86 2.31
C LYS A 9 -14.69 -28.85 2.03
N CYS A 10 -14.76 -27.70 2.69
CA CYS A 10 -13.76 -26.65 2.54
C CYS A 10 -12.75 -26.66 3.70
N LYS A 11 -11.45 -26.60 3.38
CA LYS A 11 -10.36 -26.43 4.37
C LYS A 11 -9.76 -25.02 4.37
N ASP A 12 -10.13 -24.19 3.39
CA ASP A 12 -9.62 -22.82 3.25
C ASP A 12 -10.33 -21.90 4.26
N PRO A 13 -9.60 -21.33 5.25
CA PRO A 13 -10.17 -20.41 6.24
C PRO A 13 -10.88 -19.21 5.61
N ARG A 14 -10.38 -18.70 4.47
CA ARG A 14 -10.90 -17.50 3.80
C ARG A 14 -12.27 -17.78 3.20
N LYS A 15 -12.41 -18.92 2.51
CA LYS A 15 -13.70 -19.39 1.99
C LYS A 15 -14.70 -19.68 3.11
N CYS A 16 -14.24 -20.31 4.20
CA CYS A 16 -15.10 -20.59 5.35
C CYS A 16 -15.69 -19.31 5.95
N ARG A 17 -14.85 -18.30 6.20
CA ARG A 17 -15.29 -16.98 6.67
C ARG A 17 -16.28 -16.34 5.70
N PHE A 18 -15.97 -16.38 4.40
CA PHE A 18 -16.85 -15.86 3.37
C PHE A 18 -18.24 -16.52 3.38
N TYR A 19 -18.33 -17.85 3.47
CA TYR A 19 -19.61 -18.55 3.51
C TYR A 19 -20.48 -18.05 4.67
N ALA A 20 -19.88 -17.88 5.83
CA ALA A 20 -20.59 -17.47 7.03
C ALA A 20 -21.04 -15.99 6.95
N GLU A 21 -20.19 -15.09 6.42
CA GLU A 21 -20.57 -13.69 6.14
C GLU A 21 -21.70 -13.60 5.10
N TYR A 22 -21.62 -14.38 4.03
CA TYR A 22 -22.63 -14.41 2.97
C TYR A 22 -23.96 -14.97 3.45
N LEU A 23 -23.96 -16.05 4.23
CA LEU A 23 -25.18 -16.64 4.80
C LEU A 23 -25.83 -15.72 5.83
N ASN A 24 -25.05 -15.05 6.66
CA ASN A 24 -25.56 -14.03 7.58
C ASN A 24 -26.17 -12.83 6.82
N HIS A 25 -25.63 -12.49 5.65
CA HIS A 25 -26.22 -11.48 4.78
C HIS A 25 -27.52 -11.96 4.11
N LYS A 26 -27.54 -13.20 3.59
CA LYS A 26 -28.69 -13.78 2.87
C LYS A 26 -29.86 -14.11 3.81
N TYR A 27 -29.55 -14.51 5.04
CA TYR A 27 -30.53 -14.85 6.09
C TYR A 27 -30.26 -14.08 7.38
N PRO A 28 -30.52 -12.75 7.40
CA PRO A 28 -30.28 -11.92 8.57
C PRO A 28 -31.04 -12.43 9.80
N ASN A 29 -30.37 -12.48 10.94
CA ASN A 29 -30.89 -12.96 12.24
C ASN A 29 -31.23 -14.45 12.32
N GLU A 30 -31.01 -15.22 11.26
CA GLU A 30 -31.18 -16.67 11.27
C GLU A 30 -29.85 -17.42 11.39
N PHE A 31 -28.79 -16.89 10.78
CA PHE A 31 -27.47 -17.50 10.86
C PHE A 31 -26.86 -17.24 12.26
N PRO A 32 -26.38 -18.28 12.98
CA PRO A 32 -25.82 -18.10 14.30
C PRO A 32 -24.55 -17.25 14.27
N GLN A 33 -24.32 -16.45 15.31
CA GLN A 33 -23.08 -15.71 15.48
C GLN A 33 -21.91 -16.71 15.56
N PHE A 34 -20.95 -16.60 14.63
CA PHE A 34 -19.82 -17.52 14.55
C PHE A 34 -18.51 -16.83 14.93
N ALA A 35 -17.64 -17.57 15.61
CA ALA A 35 -16.27 -17.14 15.84
C ALA A 35 -15.44 -17.42 14.56
N PRO A 36 -14.89 -16.39 13.90
CA PRO A 36 -14.17 -16.54 12.63
C PRO A 36 -12.79 -17.23 12.76
N ASP A 37 -12.34 -17.52 13.99
CA ASP A 37 -10.96 -17.92 14.28
C ASP A 37 -10.70 -19.44 14.19
N ASN A 38 -11.74 -20.26 14.02
CA ASN A 38 -11.59 -21.70 13.82
C ASN A 38 -12.31 -22.16 12.53
N PRO A 39 -11.56 -22.42 11.43
CA PRO A 39 -12.11 -22.85 10.15
C PRO A 39 -12.94 -24.14 10.21
N GLN A 40 -12.55 -25.09 11.05
CA GLN A 40 -13.26 -26.37 11.22
C GLN A 40 -14.59 -26.17 11.92
N ASN A 41 -14.64 -25.31 12.94
CA ASN A 41 -15.89 -24.94 13.59
C ASN A 41 -16.79 -24.12 12.65
N CYS A 42 -16.20 -23.20 11.87
CA CYS A 42 -16.92 -22.39 10.90
C CYS A 42 -17.64 -23.25 9.86
N ILE A 43 -16.93 -24.21 9.23
CA ILE A 43 -17.53 -25.06 8.20
C ILE A 43 -18.57 -26.02 8.79
N ARG A 44 -18.37 -26.51 10.02
CA ARG A 44 -19.36 -27.30 10.75
C ARG A 44 -20.64 -26.50 11.00
N ASN A 45 -20.51 -25.24 11.41
CA ASN A 45 -21.66 -24.37 11.66
C ASN A 45 -22.42 -24.04 10.37
N VAL A 46 -21.70 -23.70 9.29
CA VAL A 46 -22.28 -23.47 7.96
C VAL A 46 -23.08 -24.69 7.50
N ASN A 47 -22.47 -25.87 7.55
CA ASN A 47 -23.13 -27.11 7.15
C ASN A 47 -24.34 -27.46 8.04
N SER A 48 -24.25 -27.21 9.35
CA SER A 48 -25.35 -27.46 10.29
C SER A 48 -26.54 -26.53 10.02
N PHE A 49 -26.27 -25.24 9.80
CA PHE A 49 -27.28 -24.26 9.43
C PHE A 49 -27.99 -24.62 8.12
N LEU A 50 -27.22 -24.94 7.06
CA LEU A 50 -27.78 -25.33 5.77
C LEU A 50 -28.67 -26.57 5.90
N LYS A 51 -28.20 -27.61 6.61
CA LYS A 51 -29.01 -28.80 6.87
C LYS A 51 -30.30 -28.46 7.59
N GLU A 52 -30.23 -27.68 8.67
CA GLU A 52 -31.41 -27.29 9.44
C GLU A 52 -32.42 -26.51 8.59
N LYS A 53 -31.95 -25.53 7.81
CA LYS A 53 -32.78 -24.65 6.96
C LYS A 53 -33.56 -25.44 5.91
N TYR A 54 -32.93 -26.39 5.23
CA TYR A 54 -33.54 -27.11 4.12
C TYR A 54 -34.22 -28.43 4.53
N TYR A 55 -33.76 -29.13 5.58
CA TYR A 55 -34.46 -30.32 6.09
C TYR A 55 -35.70 -29.98 6.94
N LYS A 56 -35.73 -28.88 7.69
CA LYS A 56 -36.98 -28.47 8.39
C LYS A 56 -38.08 -28.04 7.42
N ALA A 57 -37.74 -27.62 6.21
CA ALA A 57 -38.70 -27.24 5.18
C ALA A 57 -39.47 -28.44 4.58
N SER A 58 -38.91 -29.67 4.63
CA SER A 58 -39.57 -30.86 4.08
C SER A 58 -40.69 -31.43 4.95
N ASN A 59 -40.66 -31.17 6.27
CA ASN A 59 -41.64 -31.72 7.20
C ASN A 59 -42.95 -30.90 7.26
N ASN A 60 -42.98 -29.73 6.63
CA ASN A 60 -44.13 -28.81 6.64
C ASN A 60 -44.83 -28.64 5.27
N SER A 61 -44.34 -29.25 4.17
CA SER A 61 -45.01 -29.16 2.87
C SER A 61 -45.74 -30.46 2.52
N PHE A 62 -47.06 -30.45 2.71
CA PHE A 62 -47.96 -31.46 2.15
C PHE A 62 -47.95 -31.31 0.62
N GLY A 63 -47.63 -32.41 -0.07
CA GLY A 63 -47.15 -32.46 -1.45
C GLY A 63 -47.82 -31.53 -2.46
N VAL A 64 -47.00 -30.71 -3.14
CA VAL A 64 -47.22 -30.23 -4.52
C VAL A 64 -45.84 -29.97 -5.15
N PHE A 65 -45.59 -30.60 -6.31
CA PHE A 65 -44.53 -30.36 -7.32
C PHE A 65 -43.44 -29.31 -6.99
N GLY A 66 -42.53 -29.61 -6.06
CA GLY A 66 -41.35 -28.80 -5.76
C GLY A 66 -40.12 -29.69 -5.65
N SER A 67 -38.97 -29.17 -6.08
CA SER A 67 -37.66 -29.84 -5.94
C SER A 67 -37.47 -30.41 -4.55
N THR A 68 -36.93 -31.63 -4.43
CA THR A 68 -36.70 -32.27 -3.13
C THR A 68 -35.85 -31.38 -2.22
N ALA A 69 -36.00 -31.48 -0.89
CA ALA A 69 -35.18 -30.71 0.06
C ALA A 69 -33.67 -30.93 -0.17
N GLU A 70 -33.30 -32.12 -0.62
CA GLU A 70 -31.95 -32.47 -1.03
C GLU A 70 -31.50 -31.69 -2.28
N GLU A 71 -32.34 -31.59 -3.32
CA GLU A 71 -32.05 -30.76 -4.50
C GLU A 71 -31.88 -29.28 -4.15
N ALA A 72 -32.72 -28.74 -3.26
CA ALA A 72 -32.62 -27.36 -2.80
C ALA A 72 -31.33 -27.10 -2.01
N LEU A 73 -30.95 -28.02 -1.12
CA LEU A 73 -29.68 -27.96 -0.38
C LEU A 73 -28.48 -28.06 -1.33
N SER A 74 -28.52 -28.98 -2.30
CA SER A 74 -27.49 -29.14 -3.33
C SER A 74 -27.28 -27.85 -4.11
N LYS A 75 -28.38 -27.23 -4.54
CA LYS A 75 -28.36 -25.98 -5.29
C LYS A 75 -27.74 -24.85 -4.48
N GLU A 76 -28.12 -24.71 -3.21
CA GLU A 76 -27.57 -23.69 -2.32
C GLU A 76 -26.06 -23.89 -2.10
N ILE A 77 -25.62 -25.13 -1.87
CA ILE A 77 -24.19 -25.46 -1.72
C ILE A 77 -23.41 -25.10 -2.99
N ASN A 78 -23.92 -25.49 -4.16
CA ASN A 78 -23.27 -25.17 -5.44
C ASN A 78 -23.21 -23.66 -5.68
N GLU A 79 -24.28 -22.91 -5.38
CA GLU A 79 -24.29 -21.45 -5.47
C GLU A 79 -23.25 -20.81 -4.53
N LEU A 80 -23.16 -21.27 -3.28
CA LEU A 80 -22.15 -20.80 -2.33
C LEU A 80 -20.73 -21.05 -2.83
N GLU A 81 -20.44 -22.25 -3.33
CA GLU A 81 -19.10 -22.59 -3.84
C GLU A 81 -18.72 -21.75 -5.06
N ILE A 82 -19.64 -21.53 -5.99
CA ILE A 82 -19.44 -20.66 -7.16
C ILE A 82 -19.13 -19.23 -6.70
N ILE A 83 -19.97 -18.68 -5.83
CA ILE A 83 -19.84 -17.30 -5.34
C ILE A 83 -18.55 -17.12 -4.54
N ALA A 84 -18.18 -18.08 -3.69
CA ALA A 84 -16.90 -18.06 -2.97
C ALA A 84 -15.69 -18.16 -3.91
N GLY A 85 -15.79 -18.93 -5.00
CA GLY A 85 -14.77 -18.99 -6.05
C GLY A 85 -14.54 -17.63 -6.74
N GLN A 86 -15.56 -16.78 -6.79
CA GLN A 86 -15.45 -15.41 -7.32
C GLN A 86 -15.02 -14.40 -6.24
N ALA A 87 -15.37 -14.66 -4.97
CA ALA A 87 -15.05 -13.78 -3.86
C ALA A 87 -13.59 -13.84 -3.42
N ILE A 88 -13.00 -15.03 -3.41
CA ILE A 88 -11.69 -15.26 -2.82
C ILE A 88 -10.63 -15.26 -3.92
N LEU A 89 -9.80 -14.21 -3.95
CA LEU A 89 -8.66 -14.19 -4.85
C LEU A 89 -7.63 -15.25 -4.43
N PRO A 90 -7.13 -16.05 -5.39
CA PRO A 90 -6.14 -17.08 -5.10
C PRO A 90 -4.79 -16.43 -4.76
N GLU A 91 -3.94 -17.11 -3.97
CA GLU A 91 -2.70 -16.52 -3.45
C GLU A 91 -1.74 -16.08 -4.56
N GLU A 92 -1.77 -16.76 -5.69
CA GLU A 92 -0.96 -16.51 -6.88
C GLU A 92 -1.23 -15.12 -7.46
N SER A 93 -2.45 -14.58 -7.26
CA SER A 93 -2.82 -13.23 -7.69
C SER A 93 -1.98 -12.15 -7.01
N PHE A 94 -1.43 -12.45 -5.82
CA PHE A 94 -0.62 -11.53 -5.03
C PHE A 94 0.89 -11.77 -5.18
N LEU A 95 1.33 -12.65 -6.09
CA LEU A 95 2.74 -13.03 -6.23
C LEU A 95 3.66 -11.81 -6.48
N TRP A 96 3.19 -10.85 -7.29
CA TRP A 96 3.94 -9.62 -7.59
C TRP A 96 4.18 -8.73 -6.36
N LEU A 97 3.33 -8.83 -5.34
CA LEU A 97 3.52 -8.17 -4.04
C LEU A 97 4.48 -8.96 -3.15
N LYS A 98 4.34 -10.30 -3.13
CA LYS A 98 5.24 -11.19 -2.37
C LYS A 98 6.72 -10.99 -2.77
N THR A 99 7.00 -10.59 -4.01
CA THR A 99 8.36 -10.37 -4.53
C THR A 99 8.85 -8.92 -4.48
N ASP A 100 7.97 -7.94 -4.25
CA ASP A 100 8.30 -6.51 -4.29
C ASP A 100 7.70 -5.81 -3.05
N GLU A 101 8.54 -5.61 -2.04
CA GLU A 101 8.15 -5.03 -0.76
C GLU A 101 7.72 -3.56 -0.89
N LEU A 102 8.35 -2.81 -1.80
CA LEU A 102 7.97 -1.42 -2.07
C LEU A 102 6.61 -1.36 -2.78
N ALA A 103 6.36 -2.27 -3.73
CA ALA A 103 5.05 -2.44 -4.34
C ALA A 103 3.96 -2.79 -3.31
N THR A 104 4.31 -3.64 -2.34
CA THR A 104 3.41 -4.01 -1.23
C THR A 104 3.07 -2.79 -0.39
N PHE A 105 4.08 -2.02 0.03
CA PHE A 105 3.87 -0.81 0.80
C PHE A 105 2.99 0.18 0.03
N PHE A 106 3.30 0.44 -1.24
CA PHE A 106 2.51 1.32 -2.10
C PHE A 106 1.04 0.88 -2.20
N THR A 107 0.82 -0.41 -2.46
CA THR A 107 -0.52 -0.99 -2.64
C THR A 107 -1.32 -0.89 -1.35
N TRP A 108 -0.73 -1.29 -0.23
CA TRP A 108 -1.32 -1.17 1.10
C TRP A 108 -1.71 0.30 1.42
N THR A 109 -0.80 1.23 1.15
CA THR A 109 -1.06 2.66 1.40
C THR A 109 -2.18 3.19 0.51
N THR A 110 -2.27 2.70 -0.74
CA THR A 110 -3.32 3.10 -1.68
C THR A 110 -4.69 2.63 -1.23
N ILE A 111 -4.83 1.38 -0.77
CA ILE A 111 -6.10 0.87 -0.22
C ILE A 111 -6.45 1.54 1.11
N TYR A 112 -5.46 1.86 1.95
CA TYR A 112 -5.65 2.59 3.21
C TYR A 112 -6.24 3.98 2.97
N LEU A 113 -5.75 4.69 1.95
CA LEU A 113 -6.20 6.03 1.56
C LEU A 113 -7.43 6.03 0.63
N SER A 114 -7.94 4.86 0.24
CA SER A 114 -9.15 4.76 -0.57
C SER A 114 -10.34 5.40 0.14
N LYS A 115 -11.27 5.96 -0.62
CA LYS A 115 -12.55 6.46 -0.07
C LYS A 115 -13.70 5.47 -0.30
N GLU A 116 -13.43 4.35 -0.98
CA GLU A 116 -14.46 3.43 -1.43
C GLU A 116 -14.84 2.42 -0.35
N ASP A 117 -16.15 2.17 -0.23
CA ASP A 117 -16.73 1.15 0.64
C ASP A 117 -17.28 0.00 -0.21
N HIS A 118 -16.62 -1.15 -0.09
CA HIS A 118 -16.94 -2.40 -0.76
C HIS A 118 -17.43 -3.47 0.21
N THR A 119 -17.68 -3.12 1.48
CA THR A 119 -18.10 -4.10 2.52
C THR A 119 -19.52 -4.62 2.32
N LYS A 120 -20.34 -3.97 1.51
CA LYS A 120 -21.73 -4.39 1.31
C LYS A 120 -21.81 -5.45 0.21
N PHE A 121 -22.46 -6.57 0.51
CA PHE A 121 -22.86 -7.52 -0.52
C PHE A 121 -23.81 -6.86 -1.54
N PRO A 122 -23.70 -7.21 -2.83
CA PRO A 122 -24.67 -6.77 -3.84
C PRO A 122 -26.08 -7.22 -3.46
N LYS A 123 -27.09 -6.37 -3.70
CA LYS A 123 -28.49 -6.73 -3.42
C LYS A 123 -28.87 -7.99 -4.19
N ILE A 124 -29.30 -9.02 -3.47
CA ILE A 124 -29.86 -10.25 -4.05
C ILE A 124 -31.28 -9.92 -4.52
N ASN A 125 -31.44 -9.50 -5.78
CA ASN A 125 -32.77 -9.37 -6.37
C ASN A 125 -33.32 -10.78 -6.62
N HIS A 126 -34.22 -11.25 -5.76
CA HIS A 126 -34.90 -12.55 -5.98
C HIS A 126 -35.87 -12.56 -7.18
N ASN A 127 -36.13 -11.42 -7.82
CA ASN A 127 -37.01 -11.31 -8.99
C ASN A 127 -36.36 -10.49 -10.10
N SER A 128 -35.58 -11.12 -10.98
CA SER A 128 -35.40 -10.62 -12.34
C SER A 128 -34.88 -11.71 -13.28
N SER A 129 -35.81 -12.49 -13.82
CA SER A 129 -35.73 -12.97 -15.20
C SER A 129 -35.67 -11.73 -16.10
N GLY A 130 -34.45 -11.25 -16.34
CA GLY A 130 -34.21 -10.03 -17.07
C GLY A 130 -32.72 -9.87 -17.28
N ILE A 131 -32.20 -10.59 -18.27
CA ILE A 131 -30.88 -10.36 -18.84
C ILE A 131 -30.87 -8.91 -19.35
N LYS A 132 -30.40 -7.98 -18.52
CA LYS A 132 -29.94 -6.68 -18.99
C LYS A 132 -28.48 -6.85 -19.36
N ASN A 133 -28.26 -7.13 -20.64
CA ASN A 133 -26.98 -6.94 -21.32
C ASN A 133 -26.60 -5.47 -21.20
N GLY A 134 -25.81 -5.17 -20.19
CA GLY A 134 -25.23 -3.86 -19.94
C GLY A 134 -24.10 -4.05 -18.97
N ILE A 135 -22.88 -3.72 -19.41
CA ILE A 135 -21.74 -3.51 -18.53
C ILE A 135 -22.04 -2.22 -17.74
N GLU A 136 -22.90 -2.32 -16.73
CA GLU A 136 -22.95 -1.30 -15.68
C GLU A 136 -21.83 -1.62 -14.70
N VAL A 137 -20.61 -1.16 -15.04
CA VAL A 137 -19.66 -0.76 -14.02
C VAL A 137 -20.27 0.48 -13.37
N ARG A 138 -21.25 0.28 -12.48
CA ARG A 138 -21.72 1.36 -11.61
C ARG A 138 -20.54 1.74 -10.74
N LYS A 139 -19.92 2.89 -11.06
CA LYS A 139 -19.16 3.68 -10.08
C LYS A 139 -20.11 3.91 -8.91
N ILE A 140 -20.01 3.10 -7.86
CA ILE A 140 -20.73 3.32 -6.61
C ILE A 140 -20.07 4.55 -5.97
N ARG A 141 -20.55 5.74 -6.34
CA ARG A 141 -20.30 6.98 -5.62
C ARG A 141 -21.37 7.11 -4.56
N THR A 142 -21.13 6.55 -3.38
CA THR A 142 -21.71 7.10 -2.15
C THR A 142 -20.62 7.94 -1.50
N VAL A 143 -20.55 9.21 -1.92
CA VAL A 143 -19.82 10.23 -1.17
C VAL A 143 -20.81 10.79 -0.17
N THR A 144 -20.64 10.42 1.09
CA THR A 144 -21.20 11.13 2.25
C THR A 144 -20.07 11.27 3.25
N ASP A 145 -19.88 12.48 3.77
CA ASP A 145 -18.66 13.00 4.42
C ASP A 145 -18.24 12.38 5.76
N GLU A 146 -18.77 11.22 6.15
CA GLU A 146 -18.42 10.52 7.41
C GLU A 146 -18.31 8.99 7.29
N THR A 147 -18.45 8.43 6.08
CA THR A 147 -18.45 6.97 5.94
C THR A 147 -17.03 6.41 5.89
N LEU A 148 -16.69 5.57 6.86
CA LEU A 148 -15.48 4.74 6.87
C LEU A 148 -15.35 3.97 5.54
N ASN A 149 -14.14 3.94 4.97
CA ASN A 149 -13.83 3.14 3.79
C ASN A 149 -13.80 1.63 4.12
N THR A 150 -13.65 0.79 3.09
CA THR A 150 -13.55 -0.67 3.27
C THR A 150 -12.49 -1.07 4.28
N TYR A 151 -11.30 -0.46 4.19
CA TYR A 151 -10.16 -0.77 5.07
C TYR A 151 -10.49 -0.58 6.55
N LYS A 152 -11.10 0.57 6.87
CA LYS A 152 -11.45 0.96 8.24
C LYS A 152 -12.65 0.18 8.76
N LYS A 153 -13.65 -0.10 7.91
CA LYS A 153 -14.81 -0.94 8.28
C LYS A 153 -14.43 -2.39 8.57
N SER A 154 -13.41 -2.90 7.87
CA SER A 154 -12.84 -4.22 8.12
C SER A 154 -11.93 -4.30 9.35
N ASN A 155 -11.79 -3.20 10.10
CA ASN A 155 -10.95 -3.11 11.31
C ASN A 155 -9.51 -3.63 11.09
N LEU A 156 -8.92 -3.27 9.94
CA LEU A 156 -7.56 -3.69 9.58
C LEU A 156 -6.51 -2.83 10.31
N PRO A 157 -5.32 -3.38 10.64
CA PRO A 157 -4.27 -2.68 11.39
C PRO A 157 -3.84 -1.36 10.75
N ASP A 158 -3.64 -0.31 11.54
CA ASP A 158 -3.25 1.01 10.99
C ASP A 158 -1.76 1.14 10.63
N ASN A 159 -0.90 0.34 11.26
CA ASN A 159 0.55 0.43 11.10
C ASN A 159 1.21 -0.95 10.97
N PRO A 160 0.87 -1.76 9.94
CA PRO A 160 1.56 -3.02 9.69
C PRO A 160 3.04 -2.76 9.43
N SER A 161 3.91 -3.41 10.21
CA SER A 161 5.33 -3.06 10.33
C SER A 161 6.26 -4.01 9.60
N SER A 162 5.71 -4.97 8.85
CA SER A 162 6.50 -5.91 8.05
C SER A 162 5.87 -6.20 6.69
N HIS A 163 6.69 -6.64 5.73
CA HIS A 163 6.25 -7.07 4.40
C HIS A 163 5.15 -8.13 4.46
N ASN A 164 5.36 -9.18 5.26
CA ASN A 164 4.40 -10.27 5.43
C ASN A 164 3.08 -9.81 6.05
N GLU A 165 3.14 -8.92 7.03
CA GLU A 165 1.95 -8.36 7.65
C GLU A 165 1.14 -7.53 6.64
N ARG A 166 1.79 -6.68 5.84
CA ARG A 166 1.11 -5.91 4.79
C ARG A 166 0.45 -6.81 3.74
N ILE A 167 1.10 -7.90 3.34
CA ILE A 167 0.49 -8.87 2.42
C ILE A 167 -0.78 -9.46 3.02
N LYS A 168 -0.74 -9.90 4.29
CA LYS A 168 -1.91 -10.44 4.98
C LYS A 168 -3.05 -9.42 5.08
N VAL A 169 -2.72 -8.15 5.35
CA VAL A 169 -3.67 -7.04 5.39
C VAL A 169 -4.30 -6.79 4.02
N ILE A 170 -3.50 -6.76 2.95
CA ILE A 170 -4.01 -6.59 1.58
C ILE A 170 -4.96 -7.73 1.21
N ILE A 171 -4.60 -8.99 1.51
CA ILE A 171 -5.46 -10.14 1.26
C ILE A 171 -6.78 -10.00 2.03
N SER A 172 -6.72 -9.65 3.31
CA SER A 172 -7.90 -9.48 4.17
C SER A 172 -8.81 -8.34 3.69
N TYR A 173 -8.23 -7.25 3.19
CA TYR A 173 -8.97 -6.17 2.53
C TYR A 173 -9.74 -6.70 1.32
N PHE A 174 -9.07 -7.45 0.43
CA PHE A 174 -9.73 -8.01 -0.74
C PHE A 174 -10.82 -9.02 -0.37
N ASP A 175 -10.63 -9.83 0.66
CA ASP A 175 -11.66 -10.75 1.16
C ASP A 175 -12.92 -10.00 1.60
N SER A 176 -12.74 -8.83 2.24
CA SER A 176 -13.82 -7.95 2.72
C SER A 176 -14.52 -7.13 1.62
N CYS A 177 -14.00 -7.09 0.39
CA CYS A 177 -14.60 -6.34 -0.73
C CYS A 177 -15.82 -7.09 -1.33
N HIS A 178 -16.84 -7.37 -0.53
CA HIS A 178 -18.03 -8.12 -0.93
C HIS A 178 -18.76 -7.53 -2.14
N SER A 179 -18.77 -6.20 -2.32
CA SER A 179 -19.43 -5.56 -3.47
C SER A 179 -18.76 -5.89 -4.82
N LEU A 180 -17.50 -6.36 -4.79
CA LEU A 180 -16.68 -6.66 -5.97
C LEU A 180 -16.68 -8.15 -6.34
N ILE A 181 -17.61 -8.93 -5.79
CA ILE A 181 -17.68 -10.38 -6.00
C ILE A 181 -17.99 -10.78 -7.45
N ASN A 182 -18.69 -9.95 -8.21
CA ASN A 182 -19.16 -10.30 -9.55
C ASN A 182 -18.11 -10.03 -10.64
N LYS A 183 -18.12 -10.86 -11.70
CA LYS A 183 -17.43 -10.62 -12.99
C LYS A 183 -15.93 -10.32 -12.86
N ASN A 184 -15.21 -11.01 -11.99
CA ASN A 184 -13.77 -10.81 -11.75
C ASN A 184 -13.39 -9.39 -11.31
N ALA A 185 -14.32 -8.62 -10.72
CA ALA A 185 -14.07 -7.22 -10.37
C ALA A 185 -12.94 -7.04 -9.35
N LYS A 186 -12.76 -7.97 -8.40
CA LYS A 186 -11.59 -7.97 -7.50
C LYS A 186 -10.27 -8.11 -8.26
N SER A 187 -10.19 -9.01 -9.25
CA SER A 187 -8.99 -9.20 -10.07
C SER A 187 -8.67 -7.98 -10.92
N ILE A 188 -9.69 -7.36 -11.51
CA ILE A 188 -9.55 -6.10 -12.26
C ILE A 188 -9.03 -5.00 -11.34
N TYR A 189 -9.61 -4.84 -10.15
CA TYR A 189 -9.18 -3.83 -9.19
C TYR A 189 -7.73 -4.06 -8.71
N LEU A 190 -7.34 -5.31 -8.46
CA LEU A 190 -5.94 -5.64 -8.13
C LEU A 190 -4.98 -5.29 -9.27
N GLU A 191 -5.38 -5.54 -10.52
CA GLU A 191 -4.58 -5.16 -11.69
C GLU A 191 -4.52 -3.63 -11.87
N GLU A 192 -5.60 -2.89 -11.59
CA GLU A 192 -5.58 -1.42 -11.58
C GLU A 192 -4.57 -0.87 -10.56
N LEU A 193 -4.51 -1.47 -9.36
CA LEU A 193 -3.51 -1.13 -8.35
C LEU A 193 -2.09 -1.44 -8.84
N ARG A 194 -1.90 -2.59 -9.52
CA ARG A 194 -0.62 -2.95 -10.13
C ARG A 194 -0.20 -1.95 -11.21
N GLN A 195 -1.11 -1.55 -12.09
CA GLN A 195 -0.85 -0.56 -13.13
C GLN A 195 -0.55 0.83 -12.52
N ALA A 196 -1.25 1.21 -11.46
CA ALA A 196 -0.94 2.44 -10.71
C ALA A 196 0.47 2.40 -10.11
N TRP A 197 0.88 1.26 -9.54
CA TRP A 197 2.24 1.05 -9.06
C TRP A 197 3.28 1.18 -10.19
N LEU A 198 3.10 0.47 -11.30
CA LEU A 198 4.03 0.49 -12.42
C LEU A 198 4.26 1.91 -12.97
N LYS A 199 3.21 2.73 -13.04
CA LYS A 199 3.30 4.14 -13.42
C LYS A 199 4.11 5.00 -12.44
N LYS A 200 4.13 4.63 -11.16
CA LYS A 200 4.77 5.40 -10.07
C LYS A 200 6.15 4.86 -9.66
N LYS A 201 6.47 3.60 -9.99
CA LYS A 201 7.72 2.93 -9.61
C LYS A 201 8.96 3.70 -10.04
N SER A 202 8.96 4.26 -11.25
CA SER A 202 10.09 5.06 -11.77
C SER A 202 10.37 6.32 -10.95
N ALA A 203 9.35 6.93 -10.32
CA ALA A 203 9.53 8.09 -9.45
C ALA A 203 10.30 7.73 -8.18
N CYS A 204 10.08 6.54 -7.63
CA CYS A 204 10.78 6.03 -6.45
C CYS A 204 12.28 5.77 -6.74
N GLN A 205 12.61 5.40 -7.99
CA GLN A 205 13.97 5.10 -8.42
C GLN A 205 14.83 6.35 -8.69
N LYS A 206 14.28 7.56 -8.56
CA LYS A 206 15.00 8.81 -8.85
C LYS A 206 16.01 9.21 -7.77
N PHE A 207 15.96 8.61 -6.57
CA PHE A 207 16.84 8.93 -5.45
C PHE A 207 17.98 7.92 -5.33
N LYS A 208 18.92 7.94 -6.28
CA LYS A 208 20.07 7.02 -6.29
C LYS A 208 20.95 7.09 -5.05
N TRP A 209 20.92 8.22 -4.35
CA TRP A 209 21.68 8.41 -3.11
C TRP A 209 21.00 7.81 -1.89
N LEU A 210 19.71 7.46 -1.95
CA LEU A 210 18.94 6.95 -0.82
C LEU A 210 19.14 5.43 -0.69
N LEU A 211 19.79 5.00 0.39
CA LEU A 211 20.13 3.60 0.66
C LEU A 211 19.27 3.06 1.81
N PRO A 212 18.75 1.82 1.70
CA PRO A 212 17.81 1.26 2.67
C PRO A 212 18.41 0.99 4.06
N ASP A 213 19.73 0.94 4.18
CA ASP A 213 20.45 0.59 5.42
C ASP A 213 21.14 1.80 6.07
N ASP A 214 21.04 3.00 5.49
CA ASP A 214 21.58 4.24 6.06
C ASP A 214 20.49 4.97 6.86
N ASP A 215 20.53 4.79 8.18
CA ASP A 215 19.53 5.32 9.11
C ASP A 215 19.46 6.85 9.11
N GLU A 216 20.61 7.52 9.18
CA GLU A 216 20.68 8.98 9.17
C GLU A 216 20.08 9.55 7.88
N MET A 217 20.40 8.93 6.74
CA MET A 217 19.92 9.31 5.43
C MET A 217 18.40 9.12 5.28
N CYS A 218 17.90 7.96 5.69
CA CYS A 218 16.47 7.65 5.61
C CYS A 218 15.63 8.57 6.49
N GLN A 219 16.07 8.79 7.74
CA GLN A 219 15.40 9.72 8.66
C GLN A 219 15.48 11.17 8.17
N TRP A 220 16.62 11.59 7.63
CA TRP A 220 16.78 12.93 7.07
C TRP A 220 15.82 13.16 5.89
N PHE A 221 15.73 12.20 4.98
CA PHE A 221 14.82 12.32 3.83
C PHE A 221 13.36 12.38 4.26
N TRP A 222 12.93 11.48 5.14
CA TRP A 222 11.58 11.48 5.72
C TRP A 222 11.24 12.82 6.37
N THR A 223 12.14 13.35 7.20
CA THR A 223 11.94 14.62 7.91
C THR A 223 11.75 15.78 6.94
N ARG A 224 12.56 15.85 5.87
CA ARG A 224 12.44 16.91 4.86
C ARG A 224 11.19 16.78 4.00
N LEU A 225 10.81 15.56 3.66
CA LEU A 225 9.57 15.29 2.94
C LEU A 225 8.36 15.70 3.79
N LYS A 226 8.32 15.28 5.06
CA LYS A 226 7.28 15.66 6.01
C LYS A 226 7.17 17.17 6.15
N GLN A 227 8.29 17.85 6.42
CA GLN A 227 8.33 19.31 6.51
C GLN A 227 7.71 19.98 5.28
N LYS A 228 8.07 19.51 4.08
CA LYS A 228 7.56 20.07 2.83
C LYS A 228 6.07 19.80 2.62
N GLN A 229 5.58 18.64 3.05
CA GLN A 229 4.17 18.26 2.97
C GLN A 229 3.30 19.01 3.99
N ASP A 230 3.87 19.39 5.13
CA ASP A 230 3.20 20.16 6.19
C ASP A 230 3.15 21.67 5.90
N GLU A 231 4.05 22.21 5.05
CA GLU A 231 3.99 23.61 4.59
C GLU A 231 2.70 23.94 3.81
N LYS A 232 2.00 22.95 3.26
CA LYS A 232 0.78 23.14 2.47
C LYS A 232 -0.47 22.79 3.29
N HIS A 233 -1.52 23.57 3.09
CA HIS A 233 -2.83 23.47 3.76
C HIS A 233 -3.37 22.02 3.86
N PRO A 234 -4.19 21.73 4.89
CA PRO A 234 -4.60 20.37 5.30
C PRO A 234 -5.47 19.56 4.31
N VAL A 235 -5.69 20.03 3.08
CA VAL A 235 -6.61 19.44 2.10
C VAL A 235 -6.18 18.03 1.65
N HIS A 236 -4.89 17.70 1.78
CA HIS A 236 -4.37 16.37 1.47
C HIS A 236 -3.91 15.66 2.74
N ASN A 237 -4.18 14.36 2.84
CA ASN A 237 -3.73 13.48 3.92
C ASN A 237 -2.50 12.69 3.48
N PRO A 238 -1.29 13.30 3.41
CA PRO A 238 -0.08 12.61 2.98
C PRO A 238 0.30 11.52 3.97
N VAL A 239 1.04 10.53 3.49
CA VAL A 239 1.51 9.38 4.28
C VAL A 239 2.28 9.82 5.53
N THR A 240 3.06 10.90 5.42
CA THR A 240 3.90 11.43 6.51
C THR A 240 3.14 11.96 7.73
N ARG A 241 1.81 12.15 7.63
CA ARG A 241 0.99 12.64 8.74
C ARG A 241 0.47 11.55 9.67
N TRP A 242 0.23 10.35 9.15
CA TRP A 242 -0.42 9.27 9.90
C TRP A 242 0.46 8.02 10.02
N PHE A 243 1.39 7.81 9.10
CA PHE A 243 2.30 6.68 9.17
C PHE A 243 3.49 6.99 10.08
N ILE A 244 3.87 6.03 10.92
CA ILE A 244 5.00 6.14 11.86
C ILE A 244 5.98 5.01 11.55
N PRO A 245 7.08 5.30 10.81
CA PRO A 245 8.12 4.31 10.55
C PRO A 245 8.77 3.80 11.85
N SER A 246 8.94 2.49 11.98
CA SER A 246 9.49 1.86 13.18
C SER A 246 10.94 1.36 13.03
N SER A 247 11.50 1.42 11.82
CA SER A 247 12.86 0.99 11.51
C SER A 247 13.46 1.80 10.36
N THR A 248 14.77 1.71 10.16
CA THR A 248 15.47 2.34 9.04
C THR A 248 14.88 1.93 7.68
N LYS A 249 14.60 0.63 7.51
CA LYS A 249 13.96 0.08 6.31
C LYS A 249 12.55 0.64 6.11
N GLU A 250 11.80 0.82 7.19
CA GLU A 250 10.49 1.46 7.16
C GLU A 250 10.58 2.93 6.76
N TYR A 251 11.57 3.69 7.27
CA TYR A 251 11.81 5.06 6.82
C TYR A 251 12.12 5.11 5.32
N TYR A 252 12.94 4.18 4.82
CA TYR A 252 13.25 4.07 3.39
C TYR A 252 11.97 3.86 2.55
N LEU A 253 11.21 2.80 2.84
CA LEU A 253 10.01 2.44 2.08
C LEU A 253 8.93 3.54 2.18
N ALA A 254 8.66 4.01 3.39
CA ALA A 254 7.65 5.01 3.66
C ALA A 254 7.98 6.34 2.96
N SER A 255 9.25 6.76 2.94
CA SER A 255 9.65 7.99 2.23
C SER A 255 9.42 7.91 0.73
N LEU A 256 9.75 6.77 0.12
CA LEU A 256 9.53 6.55 -1.31
C LEU A 256 8.04 6.53 -1.66
N VAL A 257 7.23 5.81 -0.87
CA VAL A 257 5.78 5.75 -1.07
C VAL A 257 5.12 7.10 -0.82
N ALA A 258 5.51 7.81 0.24
CA ALA A 258 5.02 9.14 0.57
C ALA A 258 5.30 10.14 -0.57
N PHE A 259 6.47 10.04 -1.20
CA PHE A 259 6.82 10.85 -2.37
C PHE A 259 5.99 10.44 -3.61
N ALA A 260 5.86 9.14 -3.88
CA ALA A 260 5.13 8.63 -5.06
C ALA A 260 3.63 8.97 -5.04
N LEU A 261 3.03 8.93 -3.85
CA LEU A 261 1.61 9.23 -3.60
C LEU A 261 1.35 10.70 -3.29
N TRP A 262 2.39 11.55 -3.31
CA TRP A 262 2.22 12.97 -3.04
C TRP A 262 1.36 13.63 -4.13
N LYS A 263 0.16 14.07 -3.76
CA LYS A 263 -0.81 14.72 -4.65
C LYS A 263 -0.50 16.20 -4.78
N GLU A 264 0.49 16.52 -5.60
CA GLU A 264 0.91 17.88 -5.89
C GLU A 264 1.13 18.13 -7.38
N ALA A 265 1.20 19.41 -7.75
CA ALA A 265 1.53 19.80 -9.12
C ALA A 265 2.90 19.20 -9.52
N PRO A 266 3.06 18.67 -10.75
CA PRO A 266 4.31 18.06 -11.21
C PRO A 266 5.53 18.95 -10.97
N ASP A 267 5.40 20.25 -11.22
CA ASP A 267 6.48 21.23 -11.01
C ASP A 267 6.90 21.35 -9.55
N THR A 268 5.95 21.26 -8.61
CA THR A 268 6.25 21.28 -7.17
C THR A 268 7.03 20.04 -6.77
N ILE A 269 6.61 18.86 -7.26
CA ILE A 269 7.27 17.58 -7.00
C ILE A 269 8.70 17.60 -7.56
N GLU A 270 8.87 18.10 -8.77
CA GLU A 270 10.16 18.16 -9.46
C GLU A 270 11.11 19.19 -8.82
N LEU A 271 10.58 20.34 -8.40
CA LEU A 271 11.34 21.35 -7.65
C LEU A 271 11.81 20.80 -6.30
N PHE A 272 10.94 20.08 -5.57
CA PHE A 272 11.33 19.42 -4.32
C PHE A 272 12.43 18.39 -4.59
N ARG A 273 12.26 17.53 -5.61
CA ARG A 273 13.25 16.51 -6.00
C ARG A 273 14.62 17.14 -6.28
N THR A 274 14.66 18.23 -7.03
CA THR A 274 15.92 18.91 -7.37
C THR A 274 16.58 19.50 -6.13
N ARG A 275 15.80 20.19 -5.28
CA ARG A 275 16.29 20.80 -4.05
C ARG A 275 16.78 19.78 -3.03
N ILE A 276 16.06 18.67 -2.85
CA ILE A 276 16.43 17.65 -1.88
C ILE A 276 17.71 16.91 -2.28
N ASN A 277 17.89 16.62 -3.57
CA ASN A 277 19.12 16.05 -4.11
C ASN A 277 20.31 16.99 -3.86
N HIS A 278 20.17 18.26 -4.20
CA HIS A 278 21.22 19.25 -3.97
C HIS A 278 21.55 19.39 -2.48
N ALA A 279 20.53 19.49 -1.63
CA ALA A 279 20.69 19.61 -0.18
C ALA A 279 21.41 18.40 0.43
N TRP A 280 21.12 17.19 -0.04
CA TRP A 280 21.80 15.97 0.42
C TRP A 280 23.29 15.97 0.06
N HIS A 281 23.62 16.26 -1.20
CA HIS A 281 25.02 16.32 -1.63
C HIS A 281 25.79 17.42 -0.90
N GLN A 282 25.17 18.58 -0.68
CA GLN A 282 25.76 19.66 0.11
C GLN A 282 25.99 19.23 1.56
N LYS A 283 25.04 18.51 2.18
CA LYS A 283 25.20 17.96 3.53
C LYS A 283 26.40 17.01 3.59
N LYS A 284 26.44 15.97 2.73
CA LYS A 284 27.56 15.01 2.70
C LYS A 284 28.91 15.68 2.43
N GLN A 285 28.96 16.69 1.55
CA GLN A 285 30.18 17.46 1.31
C GLN A 285 30.65 18.20 2.58
N LYS A 286 29.72 18.84 3.31
CA LYS A 286 30.05 19.50 4.58
C LYS A 286 30.49 18.50 5.65
N ASP A 287 29.86 17.34 5.72
CA ASP A 287 30.23 16.28 6.67
C ASP A 287 31.63 15.74 6.36
N LYS A 288 31.95 15.53 5.07
CA LYS A 288 33.31 15.18 4.63
C LYS A 288 34.35 16.25 4.98
N TYR A 289 34.04 17.52 4.76
CA TYR A 289 34.96 18.60 5.15
C TYR A 289 35.19 18.63 6.66
N ARG A 290 34.17 18.38 7.47
CA ARG A 290 34.32 18.26 8.92
C ARG A 290 35.19 17.05 9.31
N SER A 291 35.01 15.88 8.68
CA SER A 291 35.83 14.69 8.96
C SER A 291 37.29 14.87 8.55
N ASP A 292 37.54 15.54 7.42
CA ASP A 292 38.89 15.81 6.89
C ASP A 292 39.60 16.96 7.63
N GLY A 293 38.99 17.52 8.69
CA GLY A 293 39.52 18.67 9.42
C GLY A 293 39.57 19.97 8.61
N LYS A 294 38.90 20.02 7.46
CA LYS A 294 38.89 21.18 6.55
C LYS A 294 38.01 22.29 7.11
N LYS A 295 38.55 23.51 7.14
CA LYS A 295 37.83 24.72 7.53
C LYS A 295 37.55 25.57 6.30
N ALA A 296 36.30 26.01 6.16
CA ALA A 296 35.93 26.93 5.08
C ALA A 296 36.50 28.32 5.35
N ILE A 297 37.15 28.91 4.36
CA ILE A 297 37.61 30.30 4.39
C ILE A 297 36.80 31.06 3.34
N ASN A 298 36.08 32.10 3.76
CA ASN A 298 35.38 33.00 2.85
C ASN A 298 36.27 34.21 2.55
N ILE A 299 36.64 34.40 1.28
CA ILE A 299 37.60 35.43 0.86
C ILE A 299 36.98 36.26 -0.26
N HIS A 300 37.06 37.58 -0.12
CA HIS A 300 36.72 38.53 -1.18
C HIS A 300 38.02 39.14 -1.71
N ILE A 301 38.27 39.01 -3.01
CA ILE A 301 39.45 39.57 -3.69
C ILE A 301 39.00 40.42 -4.89
N ARG A 302 39.87 41.32 -5.35
CA ARG A 302 39.60 42.16 -6.54
C ARG A 302 39.54 41.29 -7.81
N SER A 303 38.76 41.73 -8.81
CA SER A 303 38.56 40.98 -10.07
C SER A 303 39.87 40.64 -10.77
N ASN A 304 40.76 41.62 -10.92
CA ASN A 304 42.06 41.42 -11.56
C ASN A 304 42.94 40.39 -10.83
N VAL A 305 42.85 40.31 -9.49
CA VAL A 305 43.58 39.31 -8.70
C VAL A 305 42.94 37.93 -8.86
N LYS A 306 41.61 37.86 -9.03
CA LYS A 306 40.90 36.62 -9.32
C LYS A 306 41.28 36.07 -10.70
N GLU A 307 41.43 36.92 -11.71
CA GLU A 307 41.91 36.53 -13.04
C GLU A 307 43.32 35.91 -12.97
N MET A 308 44.25 36.57 -12.27
CA MET A 308 45.59 36.02 -12.02
C MET A 308 45.54 34.67 -11.28
N LEU A 309 44.66 34.53 -10.30
CA LEU A 309 44.46 33.27 -9.56
C LEU A 309 43.96 32.16 -10.49
N ASP A 310 42.99 32.43 -11.37
CA ASP A 310 42.42 31.42 -12.27
C ASP A 310 43.43 30.98 -13.35
N GLU A 311 44.27 31.90 -13.85
CA GLU A 311 45.40 31.57 -14.73
C GLU A 311 46.43 30.66 -14.04
N LEU A 312 46.90 31.04 -12.85
CA LEU A 312 47.86 30.24 -12.09
C LEU A 312 47.30 28.86 -11.75
N ARG A 313 46.05 28.78 -11.30
CA ARG A 313 45.41 27.48 -11.04
C ARG A 313 45.38 26.57 -12.24
N THR A 314 45.19 27.13 -13.44
CA THR A 314 45.20 26.37 -14.69
C THR A 314 46.60 25.85 -14.99
N VAL A 315 47.63 26.67 -14.82
CA VAL A 315 49.04 26.27 -15.02
C VAL A 315 49.46 25.16 -14.06
N TYR A 316 49.11 25.29 -12.78
CA TYR A 316 49.48 24.31 -11.74
C TYR A 316 48.55 23.09 -11.69
N GLY A 317 47.40 23.12 -12.39
CA GLY A 317 46.42 22.04 -12.38
C GLY A 317 45.72 21.83 -11.03
N LEU A 318 45.67 22.87 -10.18
CA LEU A 318 45.15 22.79 -8.80
C LEU A 318 43.76 23.41 -8.64
N ARG A 319 42.94 22.82 -7.77
CA ARG A 319 41.67 23.44 -7.34
C ARG A 319 41.95 24.66 -6.48
N THR A 320 40.99 25.59 -6.40
CA THR A 320 41.15 26.86 -5.66
C THR A 320 41.63 26.63 -4.22
N GLY A 321 41.03 25.67 -3.51
CA GLY A 321 41.41 25.35 -2.13
C GLY A 321 42.83 24.81 -2.02
N GLU A 322 43.23 23.89 -2.90
CA GLU A 322 44.56 23.28 -2.93
C GLU A 322 45.64 24.33 -3.26
N PHE A 323 45.34 25.22 -4.20
CA PHE A 323 46.23 26.31 -4.57
C PHE A 323 46.40 27.30 -3.42
N PHE A 324 45.33 27.66 -2.70
CA PHE A 324 45.45 28.49 -1.49
C PHE A 324 46.24 27.78 -0.38
N GLU A 325 45.99 26.49 -0.14
CA GLU A 325 46.77 25.71 0.83
C GLU A 325 48.27 25.71 0.49
N MET A 326 48.62 25.53 -0.78
CA MET A 326 49.99 25.61 -1.28
C MET A 326 50.60 27.00 -1.01
N LEU A 327 49.95 28.08 -1.48
CA LEU A 327 50.45 29.44 -1.31
C LEU A 327 50.63 29.83 0.16
N ILE A 328 49.67 29.48 1.02
CA ILE A 328 49.75 29.75 2.46
C ILE A 328 50.91 28.97 3.08
N THR A 329 51.07 27.70 2.71
CA THR A 329 52.14 26.83 3.23
C THR A 329 53.51 27.32 2.81
N GLU A 330 53.70 27.63 1.52
CA GLU A 330 54.96 28.17 1.00
C GLU A 330 55.34 29.47 1.71
N LYS A 331 54.40 30.42 1.82
CA LYS A 331 54.66 31.70 2.48
C LYS A 331 54.96 31.54 3.97
N TYR A 332 54.28 30.61 4.64
CA TYR A 332 54.54 30.29 6.04
C TYR A 332 55.93 29.67 6.25
N LEU A 333 56.34 28.75 5.37
CA LEU A 333 57.67 28.13 5.42
C LEU A 333 58.78 29.16 5.14
N GLU A 334 58.59 30.06 4.17
CA GLU A 334 59.50 31.19 3.95
C GLU A 334 59.65 32.06 5.20
N HIS A 335 58.53 32.38 5.87
CA HIS A 335 58.56 33.17 7.10
C HIS A 335 59.32 32.45 8.21
N LYS A 336 59.12 31.13 8.36
CA LYS A 336 59.85 30.32 9.35
C LYS A 336 61.35 30.26 9.09
N ARG A 337 61.79 30.21 7.83
CA ARG A 337 63.23 30.18 7.48
C ARG A 337 63.96 31.51 7.73
N ARG A 338 63.21 32.60 7.86
CA ARG A 338 63.76 33.95 8.13
C ARG A 338 63.82 34.31 9.61
N LYS A 339 63.25 33.46 10.47
CA LYS A 339 63.45 33.48 11.93
C LYS A 339 64.54 32.49 12.27
#